data_AF-A0A645FHJ2-F1
#
_entry.id   AF-A0A645FHJ2-F1
#
_cell.length_a   1.000
_cell.length_b   1.000
_cell.length_c   1.000
_cell.angle_alpha   90.00
_cell.angle_beta   90.00
_cell.angle_gamma   90.00
#
_symmetry.space_group_name_H-M   'P 1'
#
loop_
_entity.id
_entity.type
_entity.pdbx_description
1 polymer ?
#
loop_
_entity_poly.entity_id
_entity_poly.type
_entity_poly.pdbx_seq_one_letter_code
_entity_poly.pdbx_strand_id
1 'polypeptide(L)'
;MLGTNDVKVEYHATPSQIASGLGQMIRELYQHYKLLQLDPPKLIVVCPPPLEETAGINSEGMFDLQSVAASHELAELYRQTAQTYSCCFLDAGKVTRFDMQEGIHLNINGHLLLAKAIAGIISGMNWLERLE
;
A
#
# COMPACT_ATOMS: atom_id res chain seq x y z
N MET A 1 4.66 0.04 0.49
CA MET A 1 3.48 -0.10 -0.40
C MET A 1 3.45 -1.54 -0.86
N LEU A 2 2.42 -2.31 -0.48
CA LEU A 2 2.21 -3.72 -0.84
C LEU A 2 0.70 -3.97 -0.96
N GLY A 3 0.28 -5.06 -1.61
CA GLY A 3 -1.14 -5.42 -1.79
C GLY A 3 -1.55 -5.75 -3.23
N THR A 4 -0.82 -5.24 -4.23
CA THR A 4 -1.15 -5.49 -5.65
C THR A 4 -0.99 -6.97 -6.02
N ASN A 5 0.05 -7.65 -5.53
CA ASN A 5 0.23 -9.07 -5.83
C ASN A 5 -0.75 -9.95 -5.04
N ASP A 6 -1.14 -9.52 -3.85
CA ASP A 6 -2.03 -10.29 -2.98
C ASP A 6 -3.43 -10.49 -3.59
N VAL A 7 -3.86 -9.60 -4.50
CA VAL A 7 -5.12 -9.76 -5.25
C VAL A 7 -5.00 -10.67 -6.48
N LYS A 8 -3.84 -11.28 -6.75
CA LYS A 8 -3.71 -12.27 -7.84
C LYS A 8 -4.65 -13.44 -7.63
N VAL A 9 -5.14 -13.99 -8.74
CA VAL A 9 -6.08 -15.13 -8.76
C VAL A 9 -5.52 -16.32 -7.97
N GLU A 10 -4.21 -16.59 -8.08
CA GLU A 10 -3.57 -17.75 -7.44
C GLU A 10 -3.63 -17.76 -5.91
N TYR A 11 -3.77 -16.60 -5.26
CA TYR A 11 -3.78 -16.50 -3.80
C TYR A 11 -5.17 -16.62 -3.20
N HIS A 12 -6.22 -16.38 -3.99
CA HIS A 12 -7.63 -16.37 -3.54
C HIS A 12 -7.85 -15.56 -2.25
N ALA A 13 -7.05 -14.52 -2.02
CA ALA A 13 -7.10 -13.72 -0.80
C ALA A 13 -8.21 -12.68 -0.87
N THR A 14 -9.04 -12.61 0.18
CA THR A 14 -10.02 -11.55 0.33
C THR A 14 -9.36 -10.22 0.74
N PRO A 15 -9.92 -9.05 0.41
CA PRO A 15 -9.40 -7.75 0.83
C PRO A 15 -9.14 -7.67 2.35
N SER A 16 -10.01 -8.27 3.16
CA SER A 16 -9.86 -8.35 4.62
C SER A 16 -8.65 -9.18 5.04
N GLN A 17 -8.34 -10.28 4.35
CA GLN A 17 -7.12 -11.08 4.62
C GLN A 17 -5.87 -10.29 4.25
N ILE A 18 -5.89 -9.55 3.13
CA ILE A 18 -4.77 -8.70 2.70
C ILE A 18 -4.49 -7.60 3.74
N ALA A 19 -5.54 -6.92 4.21
CA ALA A 19 -5.42 -5.93 5.28
C ALA A 19 -4.96 -6.53 6.62
N SER A 20 -5.39 -7.76 6.94
CA SER A 20 -4.89 -8.49 8.12
C SER A 20 -3.39 -8.78 8.01
N GLY A 21 -2.90 -9.14 6.82
CA GLY A 21 -1.48 -9.34 6.53
C GLY A 21 -0.66 -8.07 6.72
N LEU A 22 -1.16 -6.92 6.26
CA LEU A 22 -0.56 -5.62 6.57
C LEU A 22 -0.49 -5.37 8.09
N GLY A 23 -1.59 -5.63 8.81
CA GLY A 23 -1.63 -5.49 10.27
C GLY A 23 -0.63 -6.42 10.97
N GLN A 24 -0.45 -7.64 10.46
CA GLN A 24 0.56 -8.57 10.94
C GLN A 24 1.97 -8.02 10.76
N MET A 25 2.31 -7.49 9.58
CA MET A 25 3.61 -6.89 9.32
C MET A 25 3.93 -5.73 10.28
N ILE A 26 2.96 -4.87 10.55
CA ILE A 26 3.12 -3.76 11.51
C ILE A 26 3.35 -4.29 12.92
N ARG A 27 2.58 -5.31 13.36
CA ARG A 27 2.77 -5.94 14.67
C ARG A 27 4.14 -6.57 14.82
N GLU A 28 4.59 -7.31 13.81
CA GLU A 28 5.91 -7.97 13.81
C GLU A 28 7.04 -6.95 13.90
N LEU A 29 6.94 -5.84 13.17
CA LEU A 29 7.89 -4.73 13.29
C LEU A 29 7.92 -4.15 14.71
N TYR A 30 6.76 -3.82 15.29
CA TYR A 30 6.70 -3.26 16.64
C TYR A 30 7.20 -4.25 17.69
N GLN A 31 6.92 -5.54 17.54
CA GLN A 31 7.45 -6.59 18.41
C GLN A 31 8.98 -6.68 18.30
N HIS A 32 9.52 -6.60 17.09
CA HIS A 32 10.97 -6.60 16.87
C HIS A 32 11.66 -5.42 17.56
N TYR A 33 11.14 -4.19 17.41
CA TYR A 33 11.70 -3.01 18.09
C TYR A 33 11.57 -3.09 19.62
N LYS A 34 10.46 -3.64 20.12
CA LYS A 34 10.28 -3.91 21.55
C LYS A 34 11.33 -4.88 22.09
N LEU A 35 11.65 -5.95 21.35
CA LEU A 35 12.70 -6.91 21.73
C LEU A 35 14.08 -6.26 21.77
N LEU A 36 14.35 -5.31 20.88
CA LEU A 36 15.57 -4.52 20.86
C LEU A 36 15.61 -3.40 21.91
N GLN A 37 14.52 -3.17 22.65
CA GLN A 37 14.37 -2.04 23.58
C GLN A 37 14.56 -0.68 22.89
N LEU A 38 14.09 -0.57 21.64
CA LEU A 38 14.15 0.64 20.83
C LEU A 38 12.74 1.17 20.55
N ASP A 39 12.62 2.48 20.35
CA ASP A 39 11.40 3.09 19.84
C ASP A 39 11.16 2.65 18.38
N PRO A 40 9.93 2.23 18.03
CA PRO A 40 9.62 1.88 16.64
C PRO A 40 9.64 3.13 15.75
N PRO A 41 9.96 2.97 14.46
CA PRO A 41 9.94 4.08 13.51
C PRO A 41 8.50 4.54 13.27
N LYS A 42 8.34 5.80 12.83
CA LYS A 42 7.06 6.25 12.25
C LYS A 42 6.82 5.49 10.95
N LEU A 43 5.59 5.05 10.73
CA LEU A 43 5.21 4.27 9.55
C LEU A 43 4.26 5.04 8.64
N ILE A 44 4.48 4.87 7.33
CA ILE A 44 3.54 5.29 6.29
C ILE A 44 3.02 4.02 5.62
N VAL A 45 1.75 3.70 5.88
CA VAL A 45 1.00 2.71 5.13
C VAL A 45 0.60 3.33 3.80
N VAL A 46 1.08 2.75 2.70
CA VAL A 46 0.71 3.19 1.35
C VAL A 46 -0.09 2.08 0.69
N CYS A 47 -1.38 2.34 0.42
CA CYS A 47 -2.19 1.49 -0.44
C CYS A 47 -1.77 1.72 -1.90
N PRO A 48 -1.50 0.68 -2.70
CA PRO A 48 -1.21 0.84 -4.12
C PRO A 48 -2.42 1.44 -4.86
N PRO A 49 -2.22 1.99 -6.08
CA PRO A 49 -3.36 2.29 -6.96
C PRO A 49 -4.19 1.02 -7.19
N PRO A 50 -5.52 1.16 -7.34
CA PRO A 50 -6.34 0.01 -7.73
C PRO A 50 -5.95 -0.44 -9.15
N LEU A 51 -6.17 -1.73 -9.41
CA LEU A 51 -6.12 -2.29 -10.75
C LEU A 51 -7.25 -1.70 -11.58
N GLU A 52 -7.03 -1.52 -12.88
CA GLU A 52 -8.03 -1.02 -13.83
C GLU A 52 -8.29 -2.08 -14.90
N GLU A 53 -9.55 -2.25 -15.31
CA GLU A 53 -9.90 -3.23 -16.35
C GLU A 53 -9.23 -2.86 -17.69
N THR A 54 -8.13 -3.53 -17.98
CA THR A 54 -7.28 -3.29 -19.15
C THR A 54 -6.97 -4.60 -19.85
N ALA A 55 -6.64 -4.54 -21.14
CA ALA A 55 -6.26 -5.72 -21.92
C ALA A 55 -5.07 -6.48 -21.31
N GLY A 56 -4.14 -5.76 -20.64
CA GLY A 56 -2.96 -6.34 -20.00
C GLY A 56 -3.23 -7.11 -18.70
N ILE A 57 -4.31 -6.80 -17.98
CA ILE A 57 -4.66 -7.52 -16.74
C ILE A 57 -5.06 -8.98 -17.02
N ASN A 58 -5.76 -9.21 -18.12
CA ASN A 58 -6.24 -10.54 -18.51
C ASN A 58 -5.24 -11.32 -19.39
N SER A 59 -4.18 -10.67 -19.90
CA SER A 59 -3.31 -11.29 -20.93
C SER A 59 -2.51 -12.48 -20.41
N GLU A 60 -2.19 -12.50 -19.11
CA GLU A 60 -1.43 -13.57 -18.45
C GLU A 60 -2.25 -14.37 -17.44
N GLY A 61 -3.54 -14.03 -17.25
CA GLY A 61 -4.44 -14.70 -16.30
C GLY A 61 -4.08 -14.53 -14.81
N MET A 62 -3.14 -13.62 -14.49
CA MET A 62 -2.74 -13.35 -13.10
C MET A 62 -3.80 -12.59 -12.30
N PHE A 63 -4.62 -11.79 -12.97
CA PHE A 63 -5.63 -10.93 -12.39
C PHE A 63 -6.93 -11.07 -13.18
N ASP A 64 -8.07 -11.01 -12.50
CA ASP A 64 -9.39 -11.04 -13.11
C ASP A 64 -10.28 -9.89 -12.59
N LEU A 65 -11.57 -9.92 -12.93
CA LEU A 65 -12.52 -8.91 -12.46
C LEU A 65 -12.68 -8.92 -10.92
N GLN A 66 -12.47 -10.06 -10.26
CA GLN A 66 -12.47 -10.13 -8.80
C GLN A 66 -11.21 -9.50 -8.22
N SER A 67 -10.05 -9.69 -8.86
CA SER A 67 -8.81 -8.98 -8.51
C SER A 67 -8.98 -7.47 -8.60
N VAL A 68 -9.63 -6.98 -9.67
CA VAL A 68 -9.95 -5.55 -9.83
C VAL A 68 -10.83 -5.07 -8.69
N ALA A 69 -11.97 -5.73 -8.45
CA ALA A 69 -12.88 -5.37 -7.37
C ALA A 69 -12.18 -5.38 -5.99
N ALA A 70 -11.41 -6.43 -5.69
CA ALA A 70 -10.67 -6.55 -4.45
C ALA A 70 -9.65 -5.41 -4.26
N SER A 71 -8.96 -5.01 -5.32
CA SER A 71 -7.98 -3.90 -5.26
C SER A 71 -8.62 -2.56 -4.90
N HIS A 72 -9.87 -2.31 -5.30
CA HIS A 72 -10.60 -1.10 -4.96
C HIS A 72 -11.02 -1.04 -3.49
N GLU A 73 -11.20 -2.19 -2.83
CA GLU A 73 -11.58 -2.25 -1.42
C GLU A 73 -10.39 -2.00 -0.47
N LEU A 74 -9.16 -2.23 -0.93
CA LEU A 74 -7.95 -2.16 -0.09
C LEU A 74 -7.74 -0.79 0.56
N ALA A 75 -8.04 0.31 -0.14
CA ALA A 75 -7.76 1.66 0.35
C ALA A 75 -8.52 2.01 1.64
N GLU A 76 -9.75 1.51 1.80
CA GLU A 76 -10.52 1.70 3.02
C GLU A 76 -9.98 0.84 4.16
N LEU A 77 -9.74 -0.45 3.89
CA LEU A 77 -9.26 -1.40 4.88
C LEU A 77 -7.85 -1.06 5.40
N TYR A 78 -6.97 -0.59 4.51
CA TYR A 78 -5.64 -0.14 4.87
C TYR A 78 -5.69 1.13 5.71
N ARG A 79 -6.63 2.04 5.45
CA ARG A 79 -6.83 3.24 6.27
C ARG A 79 -7.26 2.87 7.68
N GLN A 80 -8.22 1.94 7.82
CA GLN A 80 -8.67 1.45 9.13
C GLN A 80 -7.54 0.73 9.89
N THR A 81 -6.73 -0.04 9.17
CA THR A 81 -5.55 -0.71 9.73
C THR A 81 -4.50 0.32 10.20
N ALA A 82 -4.20 1.32 9.36
CA ALA A 82 -3.30 2.40 9.72
C ALA A 82 -3.78 3.18 10.95
N GLN A 83 -5.08 3.47 11.06
CA GLN A 83 -5.67 4.10 12.24
C GLN A 83 -5.50 3.24 13.50
N THR A 84 -5.77 1.94 13.39
CA THR A 84 -5.63 0.98 14.51
C THR A 84 -4.20 0.95 15.06
N TYR A 85 -3.20 1.06 14.18
CA TYR A 85 -1.79 1.06 14.56
C TYR A 85 -1.15 2.46 14.66
N SER A 86 -1.97 3.53 14.63
CA SER A 86 -1.52 4.93 14.65
C SER A 86 -0.42 5.25 13.62
N CYS A 87 -0.51 4.63 12.44
CA CYS A 87 0.36 4.88 11.31
C CYS A 87 -0.20 6.00 10.43
N CYS A 88 0.66 6.68 9.68
CA CYS A 88 0.21 7.53 8.60
C CYS A 88 -0.28 6.69 7.42
N PHE A 89 -1.22 7.23 6.65
CA PHE A 89 -1.84 6.55 5.53
C PHE A 89 -1.77 7.40 4.26
N LEU A 90 -1.41 6.76 3.14
CA LEU A 90 -1.49 7.32 1.80
C LEU A 90 -2.24 6.35 0.89
N ASP A 91 -3.26 6.87 0.22
CA ASP A 91 -3.93 6.20 -0.89
C ASP A 91 -3.22 6.61 -2.20
N ALA A 92 -2.38 5.72 -2.75
CA ALA A 92 -1.68 6.00 -4.00
C ALA A 92 -2.66 6.14 -5.18
N GLY A 93 -3.86 5.52 -5.09
CA GLY A 93 -4.97 5.69 -6.01
C GLY A 93 -5.61 7.08 -5.98
N LYS A 94 -5.15 8.01 -5.14
CA LYS A 94 -5.53 9.44 -5.25
C LYS A 94 -4.49 10.31 -5.93
N VAL A 95 -3.29 9.79 -6.17
CA VAL A 95 -2.15 10.57 -6.70
C VAL A 95 -1.59 10.01 -8.00
N THR A 96 -1.76 8.72 -8.26
CA THR A 96 -1.27 8.05 -9.46
C THR A 96 -2.20 6.90 -9.89
N ARG A 97 -1.98 6.39 -11.09
CA ARG A 97 -2.60 5.18 -11.66
C ARG A 97 -1.52 4.28 -12.26
N PHE A 98 -1.84 3.02 -12.47
CA PHE A 98 -1.03 2.14 -13.32
C PHE A 98 -1.09 2.61 -14.77
N ASP A 99 -0.07 2.27 -15.54
CA ASP A 99 -0.05 2.53 -16.97
C ASP A 99 -1.13 1.70 -17.68
N MET A 100 -1.96 2.34 -18.50
CA MET A 100 -3.13 1.69 -19.11
C MET A 100 -2.77 0.63 -20.16
N GLN A 101 -1.53 0.60 -20.66
CA GLN A 101 -1.10 -0.40 -21.63
C GLN A 101 -0.81 -1.75 -20.97
N GLU A 102 -0.24 -1.76 -19.77
CA GLU A 102 0.13 -2.97 -19.02
C GLU A 102 -0.76 -3.26 -17.80
N GLY A 103 -1.38 -2.23 -17.22
CA GLY A 103 -2.37 -2.33 -16.15
C GLY A 103 -1.84 -2.55 -14.73
N ILE A 104 -0.53 -2.79 -14.55
CA ILE A 104 0.03 -3.27 -13.26
C ILE A 104 1.25 -2.50 -12.73
N HIS A 105 1.97 -1.72 -13.55
CA HIS A 105 3.09 -0.90 -13.07
C HIS A 105 2.86 0.59 -13.33
N LEU A 106 3.65 1.42 -12.64
CA LEU A 106 3.63 2.87 -12.78
C LEU A 106 4.56 3.27 -13.93
N ASN A 107 4.12 4.22 -14.76
CA ASN A 107 5.03 4.90 -15.67
C ASN A 107 5.88 5.97 -14.93
N ILE A 108 6.81 6.60 -15.66
CA ILE A 108 7.73 7.61 -15.12
C ILE A 108 6.99 8.74 -14.39
N ASN A 109 5.89 9.22 -14.96
CA ASN A 109 5.09 10.28 -14.34
C ASN A 109 4.39 9.78 -13.07
N GLY A 110 3.87 8.55 -13.08
CA GLY A 110 3.24 7.94 -11.92
C GLY A 110 4.21 7.76 -10.75
N HIS A 111 5.44 7.31 -11.03
CA HIS A 111 6.52 7.28 -10.04
C HIS A 111 6.82 8.65 -9.46
N LEU A 112 6.92 9.69 -10.30
CA LEU A 112 7.19 11.07 -9.86
C LEU A 112 6.08 11.63 -8.95
N LEU A 113 4.81 11.40 -9.30
CA LEU A 113 3.67 11.85 -8.50
C LEU A 113 3.62 11.16 -7.14
N LEU A 114 3.82 9.83 -7.10
CA LEU A 114 3.89 9.08 -5.85
C LEU A 114 5.05 9.54 -4.97
N ALA A 115 6.23 9.76 -5.55
CA ALA A 115 7.40 10.25 -4.82
C ALA A 115 7.14 11.63 -4.19
N LYS A 116 6.52 12.56 -4.93
CA LYS A 116 6.15 13.89 -4.40
C LYS A 116 5.14 13.78 -3.25
N ALA A 117 4.14 12.91 -3.35
CA ALA A 117 3.16 12.70 -2.29
C ALA A 117 3.80 12.15 -1.02
N ILE A 118 4.67 11.14 -1.15
CA ILE A 118 5.40 10.56 -0.01
C ILE A 118 6.35 11.59 0.60
N ALA A 119 7.11 12.32 -0.22
CA ALA A 119 8.01 13.38 0.25
C ALA A 119 7.24 14.47 1.02
N GLY A 120 6.04 14.85 0.56
CA GLY A 120 5.18 15.79 1.28
C GLY A 120 4.76 15.29 2.67
N ILE A 121 4.39 14.00 2.80
CA ILE A 121 4.09 13.38 4.10
C ILE A 121 5.32 13.39 5.00
N ILE A 122 6.47 12.99 4.45
CA ILE A 122 7.73 12.99 5.19
C ILE A 122 8.05 14.42 5.66
N SER A 123 8.08 15.42 4.79
CA SER A 123 8.39 16.80 5.20
C SER A 123 7.38 17.42 6.18
N GLY A 124 6.10 17.02 6.11
CA GLY A 124 5.06 17.49 7.03
C GLY A 124 5.09 16.81 8.41
N MET A 125 5.72 15.64 8.51
CA MET A 125 6.07 15.04 9.79
C MET A 125 7.33 15.74 10.31
N ASN A 126 7.29 16.36 11.50
CA ASN A 126 8.52 16.85 12.13
C ASN A 126 9.44 15.63 12.41
N TRP A 127 10.40 15.35 11.51
CA TRP A 127 11.39 14.27 11.67
C TRP A 127 12.66 14.75 12.37
N LEU A 128 12.87 16.06 12.46
CA LEU A 128 14.11 16.68 12.96
C LEU A 128 14.19 16.80 14.49
N GLU A 129 13.17 16.38 15.26
CA GLU A 129 13.14 16.49 16.73
C GLU A 129 13.74 15.27 17.47
N ARG A 130 14.58 14.43 16.84
CA ARG A 130 15.27 13.32 17.53
C ARG A 130 16.78 13.34 17.34
N LEU A 131 17.39 14.48 17.62
CA LEU A 131 18.84 14.60 17.87
C LEU A 131 19.09 15.54 19.07
N GLU A 132 18.40 15.30 20.18
CA GLU A 132 18.77 15.80 21.50
C GLU A 132 18.84 14.64 22.50
#